data_AF-A0A1X6YLI8-F1
#
_entry.id   AF-A0A1X6YLI8-F1
#
_cell.length_a   1.000
_cell.length_b   1.000
_cell.length_c   1.000
_cell.angle_alpha   90.00
_cell.angle_beta   90.00
_cell.angle_gamma   90.00
#
_symmetry.space_group_name_H-M   'P 1'
#
loop_
_entity.id
_entity.type
_entity.pdbx_description
1 polymer ?
#
loop_
_entity_poly.entity_id
_entity_poly.type
_entity_poly.pdbx_seq_one_letter_code
_entity_poly.pdbx_strand_id
1 'polypeptide(L)'
;MSPSDDIEDSSAPLIEHLAELRSRLIKSVVAFMIGMIICFTVATPIFNFLTAPLCQVLANRGQDCDLIFISPQEGFFVAIKVSLLGGLMLSFPFIANQMWRFVAPGLYKSEKGAFLPFLVASPFMFVLGAAFAFYVVTPLAYDFFLGFQQFGTGGEAVPTGGPQAAAPLSVVFQGSAQEYLNLTIKFIVAFGLCFQLPVLLTLMGKAGLVSAEGLGNVRKYAVVGILVLAALVTPPDVITQVILFVVVYGLYEISIWLVRRVERKREARLRAEGLWVDDDEDEDDDDDRGPSPEATPDAARDPYGEDDFDDPLLEEFDKDDEDGTKKDDEDKPT
;
A
#
# COMPACT_ATOMS: atom_id res chain seq x y z
N MET A 1 40.47 7.61 -21.15
CA MET A 1 39.24 7.77 -20.34
C MET A 1 39.62 7.52 -18.91
N SER A 2 39.61 8.56 -18.11
CA SER A 2 39.97 8.51 -16.69
C SER A 2 38.71 8.19 -15.88
N PRO A 3 38.81 7.44 -14.77
CA PRO A 3 37.65 7.11 -13.92
C PRO A 3 36.93 8.34 -13.32
N SER A 4 37.49 9.55 -13.45
CA SER A 4 36.82 10.81 -13.13
C SER A 4 35.77 11.23 -14.17
N ASP A 5 35.98 10.90 -15.45
CA ASP A 5 35.08 11.30 -16.54
C ASP A 5 33.74 10.55 -16.49
N ASP A 6 33.75 9.27 -16.07
CA ASP A 6 32.52 8.47 -15.88
C ASP A 6 31.69 8.92 -14.66
N ILE A 7 32.35 9.47 -13.63
CA ILE A 7 31.65 9.98 -12.43
C ILE A 7 31.00 11.33 -12.72
N GLU A 8 31.65 12.22 -13.48
CA GLU A 8 31.06 13.51 -13.87
C GLU A 8 29.87 13.35 -14.83
N ASP A 9 29.92 12.39 -15.76
CA ASP A 9 28.82 12.10 -16.70
C ASP A 9 27.61 11.40 -16.04
N SER A 10 27.83 10.63 -14.96
CA SER A 10 26.75 10.05 -14.13
C SER A 10 26.15 11.06 -13.13
N SER A 11 26.95 12.04 -12.68
CA SER A 11 26.52 13.06 -11.71
C SER A 11 25.60 14.13 -12.31
N ALA A 12 25.87 14.55 -13.54
CA ALA A 12 25.06 15.54 -14.27
C ALA A 12 23.57 15.15 -14.42
N PRO A 13 23.20 13.94 -14.89
CA PRO A 13 21.81 13.51 -15.03
C PRO A 13 21.10 13.29 -13.69
N LEU A 14 21.82 12.89 -12.63
CA LEU A 14 21.23 12.75 -11.28
C LEU A 14 20.90 14.11 -10.67
N ILE A 15 21.78 15.11 -10.81
CA ILE A 15 21.52 16.48 -10.34
C ILE A 15 20.33 17.09 -11.08
N GLU A 16 20.21 16.84 -12.39
CA GLU A 16 19.07 17.31 -13.19
C GLU A 16 17.75 16.65 -12.74
N HIS A 17 17.74 15.34 -12.51
CA HIS A 17 16.56 14.62 -12.01
C HIS A 17 16.14 15.10 -10.61
N LEU A 18 17.09 15.34 -9.71
CA LEU A 18 16.82 15.90 -8.38
C LEU A 18 16.28 17.34 -8.44
N ALA A 19 16.82 18.17 -9.33
CA ALA A 19 16.32 19.52 -9.56
C ALA A 19 14.87 19.51 -10.09
N GLU A 20 14.54 18.55 -10.96
CA GLU A 20 13.20 18.37 -11.50
C GLU A 20 12.20 17.94 -10.40
N LEU A 21 12.59 16.98 -9.54
CA LEU A 21 11.80 16.55 -8.38
C LEU A 21 11.49 17.72 -7.46
N ARG A 22 12.51 18.53 -7.10
CA ARG A 22 12.33 19.70 -6.24
C ARG A 22 11.35 20.70 -6.83
N SER A 23 11.52 21.04 -8.12
CA SER A 23 10.64 22.01 -8.82
C SER A 23 9.18 21.53 -8.82
N ARG A 24 8.96 20.25 -9.07
CA ARG A 24 7.62 19.65 -9.08
C ARG A 24 7.01 19.57 -7.68
N LEU A 25 7.80 19.17 -6.69
CA LEU A 25 7.35 19.13 -5.30
C LEU A 25 6.89 20.51 -4.82
N ILE A 26 7.67 21.56 -5.09
CA ILE A 26 7.30 22.94 -4.74
C ILE A 26 5.98 23.34 -5.40
N LYS A 27 5.82 23.05 -6.71
CA LYS A 27 4.56 23.35 -7.43
C LYS A 27 3.37 22.60 -6.83
N SER A 28 3.54 21.32 -6.47
CA SER A 28 2.51 20.51 -5.82
C SER A 28 2.13 21.05 -4.44
N VAL A 29 3.12 21.45 -3.63
CA VAL A 29 2.88 22.06 -2.31
C VAL A 29 2.17 23.41 -2.46
N VAL A 30 2.58 24.27 -3.41
CA VAL A 30 1.91 25.56 -3.65
C VAL A 30 0.46 25.34 -4.09
N ALA A 31 0.20 24.41 -5.00
CA ALA A 31 -1.17 24.07 -5.41
C ALA A 31 -2.01 23.53 -4.25
N PHE A 32 -1.42 22.69 -3.38
CA PHE A 32 -2.06 22.21 -2.17
C PHE A 32 -2.39 23.36 -1.19
N MET A 33 -1.45 24.27 -0.95
CA MET A 33 -1.67 25.43 -0.07
C MET A 33 -2.78 26.35 -0.60
N ILE A 34 -2.82 26.59 -1.92
CA ILE A 34 -3.90 27.36 -2.55
C ILE A 34 -5.24 26.64 -2.35
N GLY A 35 -5.29 25.33 -2.60
CA GLY A 35 -6.50 24.53 -2.39
C GLY A 35 -6.97 24.55 -0.93
N MET A 36 -6.04 24.45 0.02
CA MET A 36 -6.33 24.51 1.45
C MET A 36 -6.93 25.87 1.84
N ILE A 37 -6.36 26.98 1.36
CA ILE A 37 -6.89 28.33 1.64
C ILE A 37 -8.31 28.48 1.08
N ILE A 38 -8.54 28.00 -0.14
CA ILE A 38 -9.88 28.02 -0.77
C ILE A 38 -10.87 27.22 0.10
N CYS A 39 -10.52 25.99 0.48
CA CYS A 39 -11.38 25.14 1.30
C CYS A 39 -11.60 25.68 2.72
N PHE A 40 -10.65 26.45 3.27
CA PHE A 40 -10.81 27.10 4.57
C PHE A 40 -11.95 28.12 4.59
N THR A 41 -12.14 28.87 3.49
CA THR A 41 -13.26 29.82 3.38
C THR A 41 -14.64 29.16 3.39
N VAL A 42 -14.70 27.88 3.02
CA VAL A 42 -15.93 27.07 2.93
C VAL A 42 -15.85 25.84 3.85
N ALA A 43 -15.13 25.92 4.97
CA ALA A 43 -14.93 24.77 5.85
C ALA A 43 -16.25 24.28 6.48
N THR A 44 -17.17 25.16 6.85
CA THR A 44 -18.47 24.81 7.44
C THR A 44 -19.35 23.93 6.52
N PRO A 45 -19.61 24.30 5.25
CA PRO A 45 -20.39 23.42 4.37
C PRO A 45 -19.68 22.10 4.08
N ILE A 46 -18.33 22.08 3.98
CA ILE A 46 -17.59 20.83 3.82
C ILE A 46 -17.74 19.95 5.07
N PHE A 47 -17.67 20.54 6.26
CA PHE A 47 -17.90 19.83 7.52
C PHE A 47 -19.29 19.19 7.56
N ASN A 48 -20.33 19.97 7.23
CA ASN A 48 -21.71 19.46 7.18
C ASN A 48 -21.90 18.34 6.15
N PHE A 49 -21.20 18.43 5.02
CA PHE A 49 -21.17 17.34 4.05
C PHE A 49 -20.50 16.10 4.66
N LEU A 50 -19.33 16.26 5.28
CA LEU A 50 -18.58 15.16 5.88
C LEU A 50 -19.32 14.48 7.03
N THR A 51 -20.18 15.18 7.78
CA THR A 51 -20.96 14.60 8.88
C THR A 51 -22.26 13.93 8.43
N ALA A 52 -22.68 14.10 7.17
CA ALA A 52 -23.95 13.56 6.69
C ALA A 52 -24.10 12.03 6.83
N PRO A 53 -23.09 11.19 6.53
CA PRO A 53 -23.22 9.73 6.70
C PRO A 53 -23.44 9.33 8.15
N LEU A 54 -22.75 10.00 9.10
CA LEU A 54 -22.96 9.78 10.53
C LEU A 54 -24.40 10.10 10.92
N CYS A 55 -24.90 11.26 10.50
CA CYS A 55 -26.27 11.67 10.82
C CYS A 55 -27.31 10.70 10.26
N GLN A 56 -27.09 10.11 9.08
CA GLN A 56 -27.97 9.07 8.54
C GLN A 56 -27.94 7.79 9.40
N VAL A 57 -26.76 7.36 9.84
CA VAL A 57 -26.59 6.18 10.68
C VAL A 57 -27.23 6.38 12.07
N LEU A 58 -27.13 7.57 12.65
CA LEU A 58 -27.79 7.93 13.91
C LEU A 58 -29.31 8.04 13.76
N ALA A 59 -29.78 8.67 12.68
CA ALA A 59 -31.22 8.77 12.40
C ALA A 59 -31.85 7.38 12.23
N ASN A 60 -31.17 6.44 11.58
CA ASN A 60 -31.62 5.05 11.47
C ASN A 60 -31.70 4.32 12.83
N ARG A 61 -30.92 4.78 13.82
CA ARG A 61 -30.97 4.30 15.22
C ARG A 61 -31.93 5.11 16.11
N GLY A 62 -32.64 6.09 15.55
CA GLY A 62 -33.57 6.95 16.29
C GLY A 62 -32.90 7.97 17.22
N GLN A 63 -31.66 8.37 16.93
CA GLN A 63 -30.91 9.37 17.70
C GLN A 63 -30.70 10.65 16.90
N ASP A 64 -30.72 11.79 17.59
CA ASP A 64 -30.38 13.10 17.02
C ASP A 64 -28.87 13.18 16.72
N CYS A 65 -28.51 13.83 15.61
CA CYS A 65 -27.12 13.96 15.18
C CYS A 65 -26.42 15.12 15.90
N ASP A 66 -26.10 14.93 17.18
CA ASP A 66 -25.41 15.91 18.00
C ASP A 66 -23.93 15.57 18.18
N LEU A 67 -23.08 16.20 17.36
CA LEU A 67 -21.64 16.21 17.56
C LEU A 67 -21.26 17.40 18.45
N ILE A 68 -20.56 17.11 19.55
CA ILE A 68 -20.10 18.14 20.49
C ILE A 68 -18.62 18.47 20.25
N PHE A 69 -18.25 19.71 20.57
CA PHE A 69 -16.87 20.12 20.73
C PHE A 69 -16.52 20.03 22.22
N ILE A 70 -15.57 19.17 22.58
CA ILE A 70 -15.21 18.93 23.98
C ILE A 70 -14.26 20.03 24.47
N SER A 71 -13.26 20.36 23.65
CA SER A 71 -12.26 21.39 23.95
C SER A 71 -12.53 22.70 23.18
N PRO A 72 -12.23 23.87 23.75
CA PRO A 72 -12.51 25.16 23.09
C PRO A 72 -11.72 25.34 21.78
N GLN A 73 -10.54 24.74 21.66
CA GLN A 73 -9.72 24.79 20.44
C GLN A 73 -10.17 23.83 19.33
N GLU A 74 -11.10 22.90 19.59
CA GLU A 74 -11.48 21.86 18.62
C GLU A 74 -12.07 22.46 17.35
N GLY A 75 -12.92 23.49 17.45
CA GLY A 75 -13.51 24.13 16.26
C GLY A 75 -12.46 24.65 15.27
N PHE A 76 -11.35 25.20 15.78
CA PHE A 76 -10.23 25.68 14.95
C PHE A 76 -9.50 24.51 14.27
N PHE A 77 -9.16 23.46 15.02
CA PHE A 77 -8.48 22.29 14.44
C PHE A 77 -9.36 21.52 13.47
N VAL A 78 -10.67 21.46 13.72
CA VAL A 78 -11.66 20.91 12.80
C VAL A 78 -11.67 21.69 11.49
N ALA A 79 -11.75 23.03 11.54
CA ALA A 79 -11.69 23.85 10.34
C ALA A 79 -10.40 23.61 9.54
N ILE A 80 -9.23 23.57 10.20
CA ILE A 80 -7.95 23.26 9.54
C ILE A 80 -7.97 21.88 8.91
N LYS A 81 -8.39 20.84 9.62
CA LYS A 81 -8.43 19.46 9.13
C LYS A 81 -9.34 19.28 7.93
N VAL A 82 -10.53 19.88 7.97
CA VAL A 82 -11.47 19.91 6.85
C VAL A 82 -10.84 20.61 5.64
N SER A 83 -10.13 21.71 5.88
CA SER A 83 -9.43 22.46 4.82
C SER A 83 -8.25 21.70 4.23
N LEU A 84 -7.51 20.95 5.05
CA LEU A 84 -6.42 20.08 4.60
C LEU A 84 -6.96 18.97 3.71
N LEU A 85 -8.05 18.31 4.12
CA LEU A 85 -8.68 17.26 3.32
C LEU A 85 -9.25 17.83 2.01
N GLY A 86 -10.04 18.89 2.09
CA GLY A 86 -10.64 19.53 0.91
C GLY A 86 -9.57 20.07 -0.04
N GLY A 87 -8.51 20.68 0.51
CA GLY A 87 -7.36 21.16 -0.25
C GLY A 87 -6.62 20.03 -0.94
N LEU A 88 -6.43 18.88 -0.28
CA LEU A 88 -5.86 17.68 -0.89
C LEU A 88 -6.74 17.20 -2.04
N MET A 89 -8.05 17.06 -1.84
CA MET A 89 -9.00 16.61 -2.87
C MET A 89 -8.99 17.53 -4.10
N LEU A 90 -9.01 18.85 -3.87
CA LEU A 90 -9.05 19.84 -4.94
C LEU A 90 -7.72 19.94 -5.70
N SER A 91 -6.59 19.83 -4.99
CA SER A 91 -5.26 19.90 -5.60
C SER A 91 -4.76 18.56 -6.14
N PHE A 92 -5.38 17.44 -5.77
CA PHE A 92 -4.96 16.09 -6.18
C PHE A 92 -4.77 15.94 -7.70
N PRO A 93 -5.67 16.43 -8.59
CA PRO A 93 -5.47 16.31 -10.02
C PRO A 93 -4.17 16.96 -10.51
N PHE A 94 -3.81 18.09 -9.91
CA PHE A 94 -2.56 18.78 -10.20
C PHE A 94 -1.36 18.03 -9.61
N ILE A 95 -1.44 17.58 -8.34
CA ILE A 95 -0.38 16.83 -7.67
C ILE A 95 -0.08 15.53 -8.43
N ALA A 96 -1.10 14.76 -8.77
CA ALA A 96 -0.99 13.54 -9.55
C ALA A 96 -0.32 13.82 -10.90
N ASN A 97 -0.75 14.87 -11.61
CA ASN A 97 -0.13 15.26 -12.87
C ASN A 97 1.38 15.54 -12.74
N GLN A 98 1.79 16.28 -11.71
CA GLN A 98 3.22 16.56 -11.52
C GLN A 98 4.01 15.34 -11.07
N MET A 99 3.43 14.49 -10.22
CA MET A 99 4.04 13.24 -9.80
C MET A 99 4.29 12.32 -10.99
N TRP A 100 3.27 12.12 -11.84
CA TRP A 100 3.39 11.25 -13.00
C TRP A 100 4.31 11.81 -14.07
N ARG A 101 4.34 13.14 -14.27
CA ARG A 101 5.30 13.77 -15.19
C ARG A 101 6.76 13.59 -14.74
N PHE A 102 6.99 13.33 -13.46
CA PHE A 102 8.32 12.95 -12.93
C PHE A 102 8.68 11.51 -13.15
N VAL A 103 7.71 10.62 -13.04
CA VAL A 103 7.93 9.21 -13.37
C VAL A 103 8.09 9.00 -14.89
N ALA A 104 7.42 9.82 -15.71
CA ALA A 104 7.37 9.68 -17.18
C ALA A 104 8.72 9.68 -17.93
N PRO A 105 9.67 10.62 -17.71
CA PRO A 105 10.91 10.70 -18.50
C PRO A 105 11.84 9.51 -18.31
N GLY A 106 11.81 8.84 -17.15
CA GLY A 106 12.61 7.63 -16.89
C GLY A 106 12.04 6.36 -17.51
N LEU A 107 10.79 6.38 -17.98
CA LEU A 107 10.01 5.17 -18.23
C LEU A 107 9.60 4.98 -19.70
N TYR A 108 9.45 6.07 -20.46
CA TYR A 108 8.97 6.04 -21.84
C TYR A 108 9.61 7.12 -22.71
N LYS A 109 10.79 6.86 -23.26
CA LYS A 109 11.44 7.75 -24.25
C LYS A 109 10.72 7.74 -25.61
N SER A 110 9.83 6.78 -25.90
CA SER A 110 9.29 6.57 -27.26
C SER A 110 7.77 6.73 -27.46
N GLU A 111 6.92 6.77 -26.42
CA GLU A 111 5.45 6.90 -26.60
C GLU A 111 4.82 7.99 -25.71
N LYS A 112 4.86 9.26 -26.13
CA LYS A 112 4.20 10.37 -25.41
C LYS A 112 2.68 10.17 -25.22
N GLY A 113 2.03 9.38 -26.08
CA GLY A 113 0.58 9.09 -26.02
C GLY A 113 0.19 8.01 -25.00
N ALA A 114 1.14 7.19 -24.56
CA ALA A 114 0.91 6.11 -23.60
C ALA A 114 0.53 6.59 -22.19
N PHE A 115 0.87 7.85 -21.87
CA PHE A 115 0.80 8.47 -20.54
C PHE A 115 -0.52 9.20 -20.27
N LEU A 116 -1.13 9.76 -21.32
CA LEU A 116 -2.35 10.57 -21.23
C LEU A 116 -3.53 9.86 -20.53
N PRO A 117 -3.84 8.56 -20.78
CA PRO A 117 -4.94 7.91 -20.09
C PRO A 117 -4.70 7.74 -18.58
N PHE A 118 -3.44 7.52 -18.16
CA PHE A 118 -3.10 7.37 -16.74
C PHE A 118 -3.19 8.68 -15.98
N LEU A 119 -2.89 9.79 -16.66
CA LEU A 119 -3.01 11.13 -16.10
C LEU A 119 -4.44 11.49 -15.69
N VAL A 120 -5.42 10.97 -16.43
CA VAL A 120 -6.85 11.15 -16.15
C VAL A 120 -7.36 10.05 -15.22
N ALA A 121 -6.86 8.82 -15.36
CA ALA A 121 -7.27 7.69 -14.52
C ALA A 121 -6.90 7.88 -13.05
N SER A 122 -5.73 8.49 -12.76
CA SER A 122 -5.27 8.69 -11.38
C SER A 122 -6.19 9.61 -10.56
N PRO A 123 -6.53 10.84 -11.00
CA PRO A 123 -7.50 11.67 -10.29
C PRO A 123 -8.88 11.03 -10.18
N PHE A 124 -9.33 10.35 -11.23
CA PHE A 124 -10.59 9.61 -11.20
C PHE A 124 -10.59 8.50 -10.14
N MET A 125 -9.54 7.68 -10.10
CA MET A 125 -9.39 6.61 -9.11
C MET A 125 -9.27 7.15 -7.68
N PHE A 126 -8.64 8.31 -7.49
CA PHE A 126 -8.54 8.93 -6.18
C PHE A 126 -9.90 9.38 -5.67
N VAL A 127 -10.68 10.06 -6.52
CA VAL A 127 -12.04 10.48 -6.19
C VAL A 127 -12.93 9.26 -5.96
N LEU A 128 -12.79 8.20 -6.76
CA LEU A 128 -13.50 6.94 -6.58
C LEU A 128 -13.16 6.29 -5.23
N GLY A 129 -11.88 6.24 -4.87
CA GLY A 129 -11.42 5.71 -3.58
C GLY A 129 -11.88 6.55 -2.39
N ALA A 130 -11.82 7.87 -2.51
CA ALA A 130 -12.33 8.81 -1.51
C ALA A 130 -13.85 8.67 -1.33
N ALA A 131 -14.60 8.55 -2.43
CA ALA A 131 -16.04 8.31 -2.42
C ALA A 131 -16.37 6.94 -1.81
N PHE A 132 -15.63 5.88 -2.15
CA PHE A 132 -15.81 4.56 -1.56
C PHE A 132 -15.56 4.59 -0.04
N ALA A 133 -14.49 5.25 0.41
CA ALA A 133 -14.21 5.43 1.82
C ALA A 133 -15.37 6.15 2.52
N PHE A 134 -15.84 7.24 1.95
CA PHE A 134 -16.86 8.10 2.54
C PHE A 134 -18.26 7.45 2.59
N TYR A 135 -18.69 6.81 1.51
CA TYR A 135 -20.04 6.27 1.38
C TYR A 135 -20.18 4.80 1.80
N VAL A 136 -19.09 4.03 1.83
CA VAL A 136 -19.13 2.61 2.17
C VAL A 136 -18.40 2.35 3.48
N VAL A 137 -17.13 2.74 3.58
CA VAL A 137 -16.28 2.36 4.72
C VAL A 137 -16.65 3.12 5.99
N THR A 138 -16.80 4.44 5.91
CA THR A 138 -17.19 5.30 7.03
C THR A 138 -18.49 4.82 7.69
N PRO A 139 -19.62 4.66 6.99
CA PRO A 139 -20.85 4.20 7.64
C PRO A 139 -20.72 2.78 8.22
N LEU A 140 -20.02 1.86 7.56
CA LEU A 140 -19.78 0.52 8.13
C LEU A 140 -18.98 0.58 9.44
N ALA A 141 -17.93 1.40 9.47
CA ALA A 141 -17.11 1.55 10.67
C ALA A 141 -17.91 2.15 11.82
N TYR A 142 -18.69 3.20 11.56
CA TYR A 142 -19.57 3.77 12.60
C TYR A 142 -20.68 2.82 13.01
N ASP A 143 -21.25 2.05 12.08
CA ASP A 143 -22.24 1.04 12.41
C ASP A 143 -21.69 -0.02 13.37
N PHE A 144 -20.47 -0.48 13.11
CA PHE A 144 -19.73 -1.34 14.02
C PHE A 144 -19.53 -0.68 15.39
N PHE A 145 -18.89 0.49 15.46
CA PHE A 145 -18.56 1.14 16.73
C PHE A 145 -19.80 1.49 17.56
N LEU A 146 -20.86 2.01 16.92
CA LEU A 146 -22.14 2.31 17.60
C LEU A 146 -22.86 1.03 18.05
N GLY A 147 -22.65 -0.11 17.37
CA GLY A 147 -23.13 -1.40 17.82
C GLY A 147 -22.57 -1.83 19.18
N PHE A 148 -21.34 -1.45 19.52
CA PHE A 148 -20.73 -1.74 20.83
C PHE A 148 -21.12 -0.76 21.93
N GLN A 149 -21.64 0.41 21.59
CA GLN A 149 -22.09 1.36 22.61
C GLN A 149 -23.32 0.87 23.40
N GLN A 150 -24.02 -0.13 22.85
CA GLN A 150 -25.01 -0.92 23.57
C GLN A 150 -24.33 -2.06 24.33
N PHE A 151 -23.48 -1.74 25.31
CA PHE A 151 -23.09 -2.73 26.34
C PHE A 151 -24.35 -3.07 27.15
N GLY A 152 -25.11 -4.06 26.68
CA GLY A 152 -26.38 -4.47 27.24
C GLY A 152 -27.30 -5.04 26.16
N THR A 153 -27.13 -6.31 25.82
CA THR A 153 -28.14 -7.09 25.09
C THR A 153 -29.41 -7.17 25.93
N GLY A 154 -30.34 -6.24 25.68
CA GLY A 154 -31.68 -6.22 26.26
C GLY A 154 -31.72 -5.88 27.75
N GLY A 155 -32.11 -4.66 28.09
CA GLY A 155 -32.93 -4.40 29.29
C GLY A 155 -32.42 -4.85 30.68
N GLU A 156 -31.18 -5.28 30.88
CA GLU A 156 -30.70 -5.74 32.20
C GLU A 156 -30.33 -4.60 33.17
N ALA A 157 -30.73 -3.36 32.86
CA ALA A 157 -30.76 -2.26 33.82
C ALA A 157 -32.18 -1.81 34.18
N VAL A 158 -33.22 -2.57 33.81
CA VAL A 158 -34.58 -2.33 34.29
C VAL A 158 -35.21 -3.68 34.69
N PRO A 159 -35.33 -3.99 35.99
CA PRO A 159 -36.25 -5.03 36.42
C PRO A 159 -37.64 -4.63 35.93
N THR A 160 -38.19 -5.43 35.03
CA THR A 160 -39.59 -5.37 34.61
C THR A 160 -40.47 -5.59 35.84
N GLY A 161 -40.96 -4.51 36.46
CA GLY A 161 -41.84 -4.65 37.62
C GLY A 161 -42.30 -3.40 38.40
N GLY A 162 -41.96 -2.17 38.00
CA GLY A 162 -42.34 -0.96 38.77
C GLY A 162 -43.01 0.13 37.90
N PRO A 163 -44.11 0.78 38.34
CA PRO A 163 -44.79 1.85 37.60
C PRO A 163 -44.01 3.17 37.44
N GLN A 164 -42.69 3.18 37.65
CA GLN A 164 -41.81 4.32 37.35
C GLN A 164 -40.88 3.97 36.20
N ALA A 165 -41.45 3.74 35.02
CA ALA A 165 -40.72 3.68 33.75
C ALA A 165 -40.31 5.10 33.33
N ALA A 166 -39.33 5.67 34.02
CA ALA A 166 -38.73 6.96 33.66
C ALA A 166 -37.35 6.70 33.05
N ALA A 167 -37.27 6.94 31.74
CA ALA A 167 -36.12 6.83 30.85
C ALA A 167 -35.52 5.41 30.74
N PRO A 168 -35.65 4.70 29.59
CA PRO A 168 -34.67 3.66 29.30
C PRO A 168 -33.28 4.32 29.42
N LEU A 169 -32.28 3.62 29.97
CA LEU A 169 -30.89 4.05 29.90
C LEU A 169 -30.46 4.05 28.42
N SER A 170 -30.95 5.03 27.67
CA SER A 170 -30.57 5.28 26.29
C SER A 170 -29.20 5.93 26.38
N VAL A 171 -28.17 5.14 26.10
CA VAL A 171 -26.84 5.67 25.83
C VAL A 171 -26.98 6.50 24.56
N VAL A 172 -27.17 7.82 24.71
CA VAL A 172 -27.21 8.78 23.60
C VAL A 172 -25.77 9.00 23.16
N PHE A 173 -25.50 8.82 21.87
CA PHE A 173 -24.18 9.13 21.32
C PHE A 173 -23.91 10.64 21.44
N GLN A 174 -22.86 10.99 22.19
CA GLN A 174 -22.35 12.37 22.33
C GLN A 174 -20.90 12.41 21.83
N GLY A 175 -20.69 12.01 20.58
CA GLY A 175 -19.36 11.92 20.00
C GLY A 175 -18.68 13.28 19.80
N SER A 176 -17.35 13.30 19.90
CA SER A 176 -16.55 14.47 19.53
C SER A 176 -16.52 14.64 18.00
N ALA A 177 -16.80 15.85 17.53
CA ALA A 177 -16.61 16.24 16.12
C ALA A 177 -15.17 16.01 15.64
N GLN A 178 -14.19 16.23 16.52
CA GLN A 178 -12.78 16.06 16.17
C GLN A 178 -12.43 14.59 15.94
N GLU A 179 -12.88 13.69 16.82
CA GLU A 179 -12.60 12.26 16.67
C GLU A 179 -13.32 11.66 15.46
N TYR A 180 -14.54 12.13 15.20
CA TYR A 180 -15.25 11.78 13.98
C TYR A 180 -14.44 12.11 12.72
N LEU A 181 -13.96 13.36 12.63
CA LEU A 181 -13.18 13.80 11.49
C LEU A 181 -11.81 13.14 11.40
N ASN A 182 -11.14 12.87 12.52
CA ASN A 182 -9.86 12.16 12.51
C ASN A 182 -9.99 10.81 11.82
N LEU A 183 -11.00 10.03 12.19
CA LEU A 183 -11.25 8.72 11.60
C LEU A 183 -11.65 8.84 10.13
N THR A 184 -12.60 9.74 9.83
CA THR A 184 -13.10 9.96 8.46
C THR A 184 -11.98 10.41 7.51
N ILE A 185 -11.13 11.36 7.93
CA ILE A 185 -9.99 11.83 7.13
C ILE A 185 -8.97 10.71 6.92
N LYS A 186 -8.65 9.93 7.97
CA LYS A 186 -7.73 8.79 7.84
C LYS A 186 -8.23 7.80 6.78
N PHE A 187 -9.51 7.45 6.81
CA PHE A 187 -10.10 6.57 5.79
C PHE A 187 -10.04 7.18 4.40
N ILE A 188 -10.52 8.41 4.21
CA ILE A 188 -10.55 9.03 2.88
C ILE A 188 -9.15 9.12 2.28
N VAL A 189 -8.14 9.54 3.06
CA VAL A 189 -6.75 9.65 2.58
C VAL A 189 -6.17 8.26 2.29
N ALA A 190 -6.32 7.30 3.20
CA ALA A 190 -5.77 5.96 3.02
C ALA A 190 -6.36 5.23 1.81
N PHE A 191 -7.68 5.21 1.68
CA PHE A 191 -8.36 4.57 0.55
C PHE A 191 -8.16 5.34 -0.75
N GLY A 192 -8.18 6.67 -0.73
CA GLY A 192 -7.86 7.48 -1.90
C GLY A 192 -6.48 7.14 -2.47
N LEU A 193 -5.47 6.98 -1.59
CA LEU A 193 -4.13 6.55 -1.97
C LEU A 193 -4.06 5.07 -2.37
N CYS A 194 -4.76 4.16 -1.68
CA CYS A 194 -4.78 2.73 -2.05
C CYS A 194 -5.42 2.51 -3.43
N PHE A 195 -6.42 3.31 -3.82
CA PHE A 195 -7.00 3.27 -5.16
C PHE A 195 -6.05 3.75 -6.26
N GLN A 196 -4.87 4.31 -5.91
CA GLN A 196 -3.80 4.55 -6.87
C GLN A 196 -2.99 3.29 -7.20
N LEU A 197 -3.09 2.21 -6.40
CA LEU A 197 -2.34 0.97 -6.63
C LEU A 197 -2.58 0.39 -8.04
N PRO A 198 -3.82 0.27 -8.55
CA PRO A 198 -4.04 -0.23 -9.91
C PRO A 198 -3.39 0.64 -10.97
N VAL A 199 -3.44 1.96 -10.81
CA VAL A 199 -2.84 2.90 -11.76
C VAL A 199 -1.31 2.77 -11.74
N LEU A 200 -0.73 2.76 -10.54
CA LEU A 200 0.72 2.66 -10.32
C LEU A 200 1.29 1.34 -10.84
N LEU A 201 0.71 0.20 -10.44
CA LEU A 201 1.19 -1.12 -10.83
C LEU A 201 1.00 -1.36 -12.33
N THR A 202 -0.11 -0.91 -12.92
CA THR A 202 -0.30 -1.00 -14.37
C THR A 202 0.73 -0.18 -15.12
N LEU A 203 1.11 1.01 -14.63
CA LEU A 203 2.14 1.83 -15.25
C LEU A 203 3.53 1.17 -15.14
N MET A 204 3.88 0.65 -13.96
CA MET A 204 5.12 -0.10 -13.75
C MET A 204 5.18 -1.34 -14.64
N GLY A 205 4.06 -2.06 -14.78
CA GLY A 205 3.97 -3.25 -15.62
C GLY A 205 4.10 -2.93 -17.10
N LYS A 206 3.46 -1.84 -17.54
CA LYS A 206 3.65 -1.30 -18.90
C LYS A 206 5.13 -1.03 -19.16
N ALA A 207 5.84 -0.49 -18.17
CA ALA A 207 7.24 -0.15 -18.29
C ALA A 207 8.22 -1.33 -18.22
N GLY A 208 7.74 -2.53 -17.90
CA GLY A 208 8.60 -3.70 -17.68
C GLY A 208 9.36 -3.68 -16.34
N LEU A 209 9.01 -2.79 -15.40
CA LEU A 209 9.62 -2.79 -14.06
C LEU A 209 9.05 -3.89 -13.17
N VAL A 210 7.83 -4.34 -13.46
CA VAL A 210 7.16 -5.41 -12.75
C VAL A 210 6.45 -6.30 -13.75
N SER A 211 6.36 -7.60 -13.46
CA SER A 211 5.59 -8.53 -14.28
C SER A 211 4.36 -9.06 -13.54
N ALA A 212 3.33 -9.49 -14.28
CA ALA A 212 2.15 -10.10 -13.66
C ALA A 212 2.49 -11.38 -12.89
N GLU A 213 3.48 -12.13 -13.38
CA GLU A 213 4.03 -13.30 -12.69
C GLU A 213 4.80 -12.91 -11.42
N GLY A 214 5.67 -11.89 -11.49
CA GLY A 214 6.40 -11.38 -10.35
C GLY A 214 5.48 -10.88 -9.23
N LEU A 215 4.45 -10.11 -9.58
CA LEU A 215 3.41 -9.72 -8.61
C LEU A 215 2.67 -10.95 -8.05
N GLY A 216 2.40 -11.95 -8.90
CA GLY A 216 1.80 -13.21 -8.47
C GLY A 216 2.65 -13.95 -7.42
N ASN A 217 3.96 -13.97 -7.58
CA ASN A 217 4.87 -14.68 -6.68
C ASN A 217 5.01 -14.00 -5.31
N VAL A 218 4.83 -12.67 -5.26
CA VAL A 218 4.94 -11.88 -4.01
C VAL A 218 3.61 -11.66 -3.29
N ARG A 219 2.52 -12.34 -3.68
CA ARG A 219 1.19 -12.25 -3.04
C ARG A 219 1.23 -12.37 -1.52
N LYS A 220 2.03 -13.31 -0.99
CA LYS A 220 2.17 -13.52 0.46
C LYS A 220 2.70 -12.27 1.19
N TYR A 221 3.60 -11.52 0.57
CA TYR A 221 4.12 -10.27 1.12
C TYR A 221 3.10 -9.13 0.97
N ALA A 222 2.39 -9.08 -0.16
CA ALA A 222 1.32 -8.10 -0.38
C ALA A 222 0.20 -8.25 0.67
N VAL A 223 -0.19 -9.48 1.01
CA VAL A 223 -1.16 -9.75 2.08
C VAL A 223 -0.72 -9.14 3.41
N VAL A 224 0.54 -9.37 3.82
CA VAL A 224 1.08 -8.82 5.07
C VAL A 224 1.11 -7.29 5.02
N GLY A 225 1.59 -6.70 3.92
CA GLY A 225 1.64 -5.25 3.76
C GLY A 225 0.25 -4.59 3.84
N ILE A 226 -0.76 -5.21 3.22
CA ILE A 226 -2.15 -4.72 3.26
C ILE A 226 -2.73 -4.85 4.67
N LEU A 227 -2.47 -5.95 5.38
CA LEU A 227 -2.92 -6.12 6.77
C LEU A 227 -2.30 -5.10 7.72
N VAL A 228 -1.02 -4.78 7.54
CA VAL A 228 -0.33 -3.74 8.32
C VAL A 228 -0.92 -2.37 8.02
N LEU A 229 -1.16 -2.06 6.74
CA LEU A 229 -1.83 -0.82 6.34
C LEU A 229 -3.23 -0.74 6.94
N ALA A 230 -3.99 -1.84 6.89
CA ALA A 230 -5.31 -1.93 7.50
C ALA A 230 -5.24 -1.59 8.99
N ALA A 231 -4.36 -2.25 9.74
CA ALA A 231 -4.17 -2.03 11.17
C ALA A 231 -3.72 -0.61 11.55
N LEU A 232 -3.02 0.10 10.65
CA LEU A 232 -2.62 1.49 10.87
C LEU A 232 -3.77 2.48 10.63
N VAL A 233 -4.61 2.18 9.65
CA VAL A 233 -5.68 3.06 9.17
C VAL A 233 -6.95 2.90 9.98
N THR A 234 -7.34 1.65 10.25
CA THR A 234 -8.47 1.35 11.13
C THR A 234 -8.01 1.38 12.58
N PRO A 235 -8.87 1.83 13.51
CA PRO A 235 -8.71 1.50 14.92
C PRO A 235 -8.59 -0.03 15.11
N PRO A 236 -8.25 -0.53 16.32
CA PRO A 236 -8.14 -1.97 16.58
C PRO A 236 -9.53 -2.66 16.58
N ASP A 237 -10.16 -2.70 15.41
CA ASP A 237 -11.40 -3.38 15.08
C ASP A 237 -11.13 -4.37 13.94
N VAL A 238 -11.32 -5.65 14.25
CA VAL A 238 -11.09 -6.77 13.32
C VAL A 238 -12.05 -6.72 12.13
N ILE A 239 -13.30 -6.31 12.31
CA ILE A 239 -14.31 -6.30 11.24
C ILE A 239 -13.95 -5.25 10.19
N THR A 240 -13.74 -3.99 10.57
CA THR A 240 -13.34 -2.97 9.60
C THR A 240 -11.97 -3.24 9.01
N GLN A 241 -11.03 -3.83 9.77
CA GLN A 241 -9.73 -4.23 9.27
C GLN A 241 -9.83 -5.31 8.17
N VAL A 242 -10.66 -6.34 8.37
CA VAL A 242 -10.89 -7.41 7.38
C VAL A 242 -11.57 -6.85 6.12
N ILE A 243 -12.53 -5.94 6.28
CA ILE A 243 -13.21 -5.31 5.14
C ILE A 243 -12.24 -4.46 4.32
N LEU A 244 -11.41 -3.65 4.98
CA LEU A 244 -10.35 -2.88 4.32
C LEU A 244 -9.41 -3.82 3.57
N PHE A 245 -8.96 -4.90 4.23
CA PHE A 245 -8.11 -5.91 3.62
C PHE A 245 -8.73 -6.47 2.34
N VAL A 246 -10.00 -6.91 2.37
CA VAL A 246 -10.69 -7.46 1.20
C VAL A 246 -10.73 -6.46 0.05
N VAL A 247 -11.02 -5.19 0.34
CA VAL A 247 -11.09 -4.14 -0.69
C VAL A 247 -9.72 -3.90 -1.31
N VAL A 248 -8.69 -3.66 -0.49
CA VAL A 248 -7.35 -3.32 -1.00
C VAL A 248 -6.68 -4.53 -1.66
N TYR A 249 -6.88 -5.73 -1.14
CA TYR A 249 -6.44 -6.96 -1.79
C TYR A 249 -7.15 -7.20 -3.13
N GLY A 250 -8.45 -6.91 -3.20
CA GLY A 250 -9.20 -6.94 -4.46
C GLY A 250 -8.62 -5.97 -5.50
N LEU A 251 -8.24 -4.75 -5.09
CA LEU A 251 -7.56 -3.80 -5.96
C LEU A 251 -6.20 -4.32 -6.43
N TYR A 252 -5.44 -4.97 -5.55
CA TYR A 252 -4.18 -5.61 -5.90
C TYR A 252 -4.38 -6.69 -6.97
N GLU A 253 -5.42 -7.53 -6.84
CA GLU A 253 -5.74 -8.55 -7.85
C GLU A 253 -6.12 -7.96 -9.20
N ILE A 254 -6.97 -6.91 -9.18
CA ILE A 254 -7.33 -6.15 -10.37
C ILE A 254 -6.07 -5.57 -11.03
N SER A 255 -5.11 -5.11 -10.23
CA SER A 255 -3.83 -4.59 -10.72
C SER A 255 -3.03 -5.66 -11.47
N ILE A 256 -2.91 -6.87 -10.91
CA ILE A 256 -2.23 -8.01 -11.57
C ILE A 256 -2.91 -8.34 -12.90
N TRP A 257 -4.24 -8.36 -12.91
CA TRP A 257 -5.00 -8.62 -14.14
C TRP A 257 -4.78 -7.55 -15.22
N LEU A 258 -4.74 -6.26 -14.83
CA LEU A 258 -4.45 -5.16 -15.74
C LEU A 258 -3.03 -5.24 -16.31
N VAL A 259 -2.04 -5.54 -15.46
CA VAL A 259 -0.65 -5.74 -15.89
C VAL A 259 -0.56 -6.87 -16.91
N ARG A 260 -1.16 -8.03 -16.62
CA ARG A 260 -1.19 -9.17 -17.55
C ARG A 260 -1.81 -8.83 -18.90
N ARG A 261 -2.86 -8.01 -18.92
CA ARG A 261 -3.50 -7.55 -20.16
C ARG A 261 -2.56 -6.63 -20.97
N VAL A 262 -1.80 -5.78 -20.28
CA VAL A 262 -0.82 -4.88 -20.90
C VAL A 262 0.36 -5.68 -21.47
N GLU A 263 0.89 -6.64 -20.72
CA GLU A 263 1.96 -7.55 -21.16
C GLU A 263 1.57 -8.30 -22.42
N ARG A 264 0.45 -9.04 -22.41
CA ARG A 264 -0.03 -9.78 -23.59
C ARG A 264 -0.19 -8.90 -24.83
N LYS A 265 -0.64 -7.66 -24.66
CA LYS A 265 -0.79 -6.72 -25.78
C LYS A 265 0.58 -6.27 -26.31
N ARG A 266 1.57 -6.08 -25.43
CA ARG A 266 2.95 -5.75 -25.80
C ARG A 266 3.59 -6.93 -26.55
N GLU A 267 3.48 -8.14 -26.03
CA GLU A 267 3.99 -9.35 -26.69
C GLU A 267 3.33 -9.59 -28.04
N ALA A 268 2.01 -9.47 -28.14
CA ALA A 268 1.30 -9.60 -29.42
C ALA A 268 1.76 -8.58 -30.46
N ARG A 269 2.10 -7.36 -30.04
CA ARG A 269 2.68 -6.34 -30.91
C ARG A 269 4.10 -6.74 -31.36
N LEU A 270 4.95 -7.18 -30.43
CA LEU A 270 6.31 -7.62 -30.75
C LEU A 270 6.31 -8.82 -31.71
N ARG A 271 5.40 -9.78 -31.50
CA ARG A 271 5.19 -10.93 -32.42
C ARG A 271 4.73 -10.47 -33.80
N ALA A 272 3.81 -9.50 -33.87
CA ALA A 272 3.35 -8.94 -35.15
C ALA A 272 4.45 -8.15 -35.88
N GLU A 273 5.38 -7.55 -35.15
CA GLU A 273 6.52 -6.80 -35.70
C GLU A 273 7.74 -7.70 -35.98
N GLY A 274 7.67 -9.00 -35.69
CA GLY A 274 8.78 -9.95 -35.86
C GLY A 274 9.97 -9.72 -34.93
N LEU A 275 9.77 -8.94 -33.86
CA LEU A 275 10.77 -8.57 -32.85
C LEU A 275 10.67 -9.44 -31.59
N TRP A 276 9.78 -10.43 -31.59
CA TRP A 276 9.66 -11.38 -30.51
C TRP A 276 10.67 -12.49 -30.69
N VAL A 277 11.57 -12.62 -29.72
CA VAL A 277 12.44 -13.77 -29.57
C VAL A 277 11.73 -14.68 -28.59
N ASP A 278 11.42 -15.91 -29.00
CA ASP A 278 10.98 -16.92 -28.06
C ASP A 278 12.23 -17.35 -27.28
N ASP A 279 12.25 -17.12 -25.97
CA ASP A 279 13.37 -17.49 -25.08
C ASP A 279 13.54 -19.02 -24.94
N ASP A 280 12.83 -19.83 -25.75
CA ASP A 280 12.76 -21.29 -25.69
C ASP A 280 13.51 -22.00 -26.86
N GLU A 281 14.14 -21.30 -27.82
CA GLU A 281 14.79 -21.94 -29.00
C GLU A 281 16.31 -22.24 -28.86
N ASP A 282 16.96 -21.92 -27.73
CA ASP A 282 18.42 -22.13 -27.57
C ASP A 282 18.82 -23.40 -26.76
N GLU A 283 17.89 -24.31 -26.41
CA GLU A 283 18.22 -25.54 -25.65
C GLU A 283 18.28 -26.85 -26.46
N ASP A 284 17.94 -26.88 -27.75
CA ASP A 284 17.75 -28.16 -28.50
C ASP A 284 18.56 -28.31 -29.82
N ASP A 285 19.72 -27.63 -29.98
CA ASP A 285 20.52 -27.70 -31.22
C ASP A 285 21.95 -28.29 -31.04
N ASP A 286 22.11 -29.27 -30.15
CA ASP A 286 23.33 -30.09 -30.03
C ASP A 286 23.05 -31.57 -30.32
N ASP A 287 22.67 -31.91 -31.55
CA ASP A 287 22.62 -33.31 -32.00
C ASP A 287 22.92 -33.45 -33.51
N ASP A 288 24.17 -33.20 -33.96
CA ASP A 288 24.70 -33.92 -35.14
C ASP A 288 26.23 -33.81 -35.36
N ARG A 289 27.00 -34.70 -34.70
CA ARG A 289 28.27 -35.19 -35.28
C ARG A 289 28.39 -36.70 -35.03
N GLY A 290 28.08 -37.47 -36.08
CA GLY A 290 28.11 -38.93 -36.11
C GLY A 290 29.48 -39.57 -35.80
N PRO A 291 29.50 -40.91 -35.62
CA PRO A 291 30.59 -41.62 -34.96
C PRO A 291 31.74 -41.97 -35.92
N SER A 292 32.98 -41.99 -35.40
CA SER A 292 34.13 -42.59 -36.07
C SER A 292 34.89 -43.53 -35.13
N PRO A 293 35.54 -44.57 -35.66
CA PRO A 293 35.72 -45.86 -34.97
C PRO A 293 37.02 -45.99 -34.16
N GLU A 294 36.99 -47.00 -33.28
CA GLU A 294 37.99 -47.47 -32.33
C GLU A 294 39.44 -47.61 -32.84
N ALA A 295 40.41 -47.36 -31.94
CA ALA A 295 41.67 -48.12 -31.82
C ALA A 295 42.37 -47.91 -30.45
N THR A 296 42.02 -48.76 -29.47
CA THR A 296 42.83 -49.40 -28.39
C THR A 296 43.68 -48.60 -27.36
N PRO A 297 43.91 -49.18 -26.15
CA PRO A 297 44.23 -48.47 -24.91
C PRO A 297 45.70 -48.58 -24.49
N ASP A 298 46.24 -47.56 -23.80
CA ASP A 298 47.47 -47.68 -23.01
C ASP A 298 47.51 -46.71 -21.83
N ALA A 299 48.35 -47.04 -20.86
CA ALA A 299 48.20 -46.91 -19.43
C ALA A 299 48.25 -45.51 -18.77
N ALA A 300 47.43 -45.39 -17.73
CA ALA A 300 47.70 -44.83 -16.40
C ALA A 300 48.49 -43.49 -16.28
N ARG A 301 47.76 -42.43 -15.91
CA ARG A 301 48.26 -41.41 -14.99
C ARG A 301 47.10 -40.73 -14.25
N ASP A 302 46.90 -41.11 -13.00
CA ASP A 302 46.03 -40.45 -12.03
C ASP A 302 46.64 -39.07 -11.66
N PRO A 303 45.91 -37.95 -11.81
CA PRO A 303 46.42 -36.63 -11.47
C PRO A 303 46.01 -36.15 -10.06
N TYR A 304 45.45 -36.98 -9.18
CA TYR A 304 45.09 -36.56 -7.82
C TYR A 304 45.65 -37.50 -6.74
N GLY A 305 46.97 -37.43 -6.56
CA GLY A 305 47.64 -37.89 -5.35
C GLY A 305 47.66 -36.77 -4.30
N GLU A 306 47.23 -37.11 -3.08
CA GLU A 306 47.36 -36.33 -1.86
C GLU A 306 48.81 -35.87 -1.62
N ASP A 307 48.98 -34.61 -1.24
CA ASP A 307 50.11 -34.17 -0.43
C ASP A 307 49.64 -33.04 0.50
N ASP A 308 49.89 -33.30 1.79
CA ASP A 308 49.57 -32.51 2.97
C ASP A 308 49.99 -31.03 2.89
N PHE A 309 49.11 -30.15 3.41
CA PHE A 309 49.52 -28.87 3.97
C PHE A 309 48.83 -28.70 5.33
N ASP A 310 49.58 -29.03 6.39
CA ASP A 310 49.27 -28.74 7.79
C ASP A 310 49.12 -27.22 8.00
N ASP A 311 47.90 -26.74 8.24
CA ASP A 311 47.65 -25.37 8.72
C ASP A 311 47.34 -25.41 10.24
N PRO A 312 48.29 -25.02 11.11
CA PRO A 312 48.14 -25.07 12.57
C PRO A 312 47.18 -24.00 13.15
N LEU A 313 46.41 -23.28 12.32
CA LEU A 313 45.45 -22.25 12.77
C LEU A 313 44.00 -22.73 12.93
N LEU A 314 43.67 -23.98 12.57
CA LEU A 314 42.30 -24.52 12.68
C LEU A 314 42.03 -25.35 13.95
N GLU A 315 43.05 -25.68 14.76
CA GLU A 315 42.87 -26.45 16.02
C GLU A 315 42.37 -25.61 17.22
N GLU A 316 42.28 -24.28 17.07
CA GLU A 316 41.91 -23.37 18.17
C GLU A 316 40.42 -22.96 18.19
N PHE A 317 39.63 -23.32 17.18
CA PHE A 317 38.20 -22.95 17.12
C PHE A 317 37.21 -24.06 17.52
N ASP A 318 37.65 -25.32 17.60
CA ASP A 318 36.77 -26.46 17.94
C ASP A 318 36.79 -26.87 19.42
N LYS A 319 37.38 -26.06 20.32
CA LYS A 319 37.50 -26.39 21.76
C LYS A 319 36.44 -25.78 22.68
N ASP A 320 35.46 -25.02 22.17
CA ASP A 320 34.52 -24.28 23.03
C ASP A 320 33.08 -24.85 23.10
N ASP A 321 32.74 -25.95 22.42
CA ASP A 321 31.34 -26.42 22.36
C ASP A 321 31.03 -27.83 22.95
N GLU A 322 31.97 -28.49 23.65
CA GLU A 322 31.65 -29.75 24.36
C GLU A 322 32.23 -29.83 25.77
N ASP A 323 31.57 -29.20 26.75
CA ASP A 323 31.50 -29.76 28.11
C ASP A 323 30.22 -29.30 28.83
N GLY A 324 29.54 -30.25 29.48
CA GLY A 324 28.54 -29.93 30.51
C GLY A 324 27.13 -30.49 30.33
N THR A 325 26.98 -31.80 30.13
CA THR A 325 25.75 -32.50 30.56
C THR A 325 25.99 -33.29 31.85
N LYS A 326 24.97 -33.23 32.74
CA LYS A 326 24.81 -33.84 34.09
C LYS A 326 25.33 -32.91 35.18
N LYS A 327 24.55 -32.58 36.21
CA LYS A 327 23.62 -33.36 37.04
C LYS A 327 22.94 -32.32 37.95
N ASP A 328 21.71 -32.54 38.40
CA ASP A 328 21.27 -32.14 39.75
C ASP A 328 19.88 -32.74 40.02
N ASP A 329 19.86 -33.73 40.91
CA ASP A 329 18.69 -34.23 41.60
C ASP A 329 18.63 -33.59 43.00
N GLU A 330 17.41 -33.45 43.51
CA GLU A 330 17.02 -33.44 44.93
C GLU A 330 17.12 -32.14 45.77
N ASP A 331 15.95 -31.54 45.99
CA ASP A 331 15.20 -31.53 47.27
C ASP A 331 14.79 -30.15 47.85
N LYS A 332 13.56 -30.15 48.38
CA LYS A 332 12.73 -29.11 49.05
C LYS A 332 13.37 -28.56 50.36
N PRO A 333 12.65 -27.79 51.23
CA PRO A 333 11.82 -26.58 51.08
C PRO A 333 12.26 -25.48 52.10
N THR A 334 11.75 -24.24 52.00
CA THR A 334 11.22 -23.42 53.12
C THR A 334 10.66 -22.10 52.62
#